data_AF-A0A1C6FT04-F1
#
_entry.id   AF-A0A1C6FT04-F1
#
_cell.length_a   1.000
_cell.length_b   1.000
_cell.length_c   1.000
_cell.angle_alpha   90.00
_cell.angle_beta   90.00
_cell.angle_gamma   90.00
#
_symmetry.space_group_name_H-M   'P 1'
#
loop_
_entity.id
_entity.type
_entity.pdbx_description
1 polymer ?
#
loop_
_entity_poly.entity_id
_entity_poly.type
_entity_poly.pdbx_seq_one_letter_code
_entity_poly.pdbx_strand_id
1 'polypeptide(L)'
;MKKEITFTAKQVGERVKERRTELNLTMPELGKRIGVNKSTIQRYEADGVDPKRTMIINGLAEALLTTPEWLTGLSEDKEYDSRTLCEKDLEEHIKKYIDTVSTVVNGEPHQQLLTTFLGKMIDLYSVLCYHFSDAMAEVDRVAEDEGLKQSLRRYAIESGAITERVYHKEMEAPIEDMKRFLDGILHIYDEGRTAVKMGDLFGIVAEAEARLAEKE
;
A
#
# COMPACT_ATOMS: atom_id res chain seq x y z
N MET A 1 -35.60 1.13 2.45
CA MET A 1 -35.54 1.78 3.78
C MET A 1 -35.01 0.76 4.77
N LYS A 2 -33.72 0.79 5.10
CA LYS A 2 -33.18 -0.06 6.19
C LYS A 2 -33.79 0.46 7.49
N LYS A 3 -34.45 -0.40 8.27
CA LYS A 3 -34.91 -0.04 9.62
C LYS A 3 -33.66 0.36 10.42
N GLU A 4 -33.63 1.57 10.96
CA GLU A 4 -32.64 1.97 11.96
C GLU A 4 -32.83 1.09 13.19
N ILE A 5 -32.09 -0.01 13.27
CA ILE A 5 -32.02 -0.83 14.48
C ILE A 5 -30.97 -0.16 15.36
N THR A 6 -31.37 0.86 16.11
CA THR A 6 -30.50 1.42 17.14
C THR A 6 -30.43 0.43 18.30
N PHE A 7 -29.22 0.05 18.72
CA PHE A 7 -29.02 -0.83 19.87
C PHE A 7 -29.60 -0.23 21.15
N THR A 8 -30.00 -1.09 22.09
CA THR A 8 -30.36 -0.66 23.45
C THR A 8 -29.11 -0.26 24.22
N ALA A 9 -29.28 0.55 25.28
CA ALA A 9 -28.15 1.00 26.10
C ALA A 9 -27.29 -0.17 26.61
N LYS A 10 -27.93 -1.27 26.99
CA LYS A 10 -27.25 -2.48 27.46
C LYS A 10 -26.38 -3.13 26.37
N GLN A 11 -26.89 -3.22 25.15
CA GLN A 11 -26.15 -3.79 24.01
C GLN A 11 -24.92 -2.94 23.64
N VAL A 12 -25.02 -1.61 23.76
CA VAL A 12 -23.86 -0.72 23.61
C VAL A 12 -22.80 -1.02 24.68
N GLY A 13 -23.23 -1.16 25.94
CA GLY A 13 -22.33 -1.53 27.05
C GLY A 13 -21.63 -2.88 26.85
N GLU A 14 -22.33 -3.85 26.26
CA GLU A 14 -21.77 -5.15 25.89
C GLU A 14 -20.70 -5.01 24.80
N ARG A 15 -20.94 -4.24 23.73
CA ARG A 15 -19.92 -3.97 22.68
C ARG A 15 -18.70 -3.22 23.23
N VAL A 16 -18.90 -2.27 24.15
CA VAL A 16 -17.80 -1.57 24.85
C VAL A 16 -16.94 -2.56 25.61
N LYS A 17 -17.56 -3.49 26.35
CA LYS A 17 -16.84 -4.52 27.11
C LYS A 17 -16.10 -5.48 26.19
N GLU A 18 -16.77 -5.97 25.14
CA GLU A 18 -16.19 -6.86 24.12
C GLU A 18 -14.92 -6.24 23.53
N ARG A 19 -15.04 -5.01 23.00
CA ARG A 19 -13.91 -4.34 22.36
C ARG A 19 -12.79 -4.01 23.32
N ARG A 20 -13.12 -3.60 24.57
CA ARG A 20 -12.09 -3.39 25.60
C ARG A 20 -11.29 -4.67 25.87
N THR A 21 -11.96 -5.82 25.94
CA THR A 21 -11.30 -7.10 26.16
C THR A 21 -10.48 -7.58 24.95
N GLU A 22 -10.97 -7.35 23.72
CA GLU A 22 -10.19 -7.63 22.50
C GLU A 22 -8.86 -6.85 22.47
N LEU A 23 -8.89 -5.59 22.91
CA LEU A 23 -7.71 -4.73 23.00
C LEU A 23 -6.85 -5.00 24.24
N ASN A 24 -7.17 -6.01 25.06
CA ASN A 24 -6.50 -6.33 26.32
C ASN A 24 -6.40 -5.14 27.29
N LEU A 25 -7.38 -4.22 27.27
CA LEU A 25 -7.41 -3.05 28.12
C LEU A 25 -8.11 -3.35 29.45
N THR A 26 -7.57 -2.85 30.55
CA THR A 26 -8.24 -2.85 31.85
C THR A 26 -9.23 -1.69 31.97
N MET A 27 -10.24 -1.80 32.84
CA MET A 27 -11.21 -0.71 33.05
C MET A 27 -10.54 0.63 33.47
N PRO A 28 -9.51 0.65 34.34
CA PRO A 28 -8.78 1.89 34.65
C PRO A 28 -8.06 2.49 33.44
N GLU A 29 -7.48 1.68 32.56
CA GLU A 29 -6.77 2.16 31.36
C GLU A 29 -7.73 2.77 30.35
N LEU A 30 -8.88 2.12 30.10
CA LEU A 30 -9.93 2.70 29.27
C LEU A 30 -10.46 4.01 29.89
N GLY A 31 -10.66 4.03 31.21
CA GLY A 31 -11.07 5.23 31.94
C GLY A 31 -10.08 6.38 31.73
N LYS A 32 -8.78 6.11 31.83
CA LYS A 32 -7.71 7.09 31.59
C LYS A 32 -7.74 7.64 30.17
N ARG A 33 -8.00 6.81 29.15
CA ARG A 33 -8.10 7.24 27.74
C ARG A 33 -9.28 8.17 27.48
N ILE A 34 -10.41 7.94 28.15
CA ILE A 34 -11.65 8.73 27.98
C ILE A 34 -11.69 9.94 28.95
N GLY A 35 -10.82 9.96 29.97
CA GLY A 35 -10.83 10.99 31.02
C GLY A 35 -11.90 10.75 32.09
N VAL A 36 -12.25 9.49 32.37
CA VAL A 36 -13.25 9.10 33.38
C VAL A 36 -12.71 8.07 34.38
N ASN A 37 -13.35 7.98 35.54
CA ASN A 37 -12.94 7.02 36.58
C ASN A 37 -13.29 5.57 36.22
N LYS A 38 -12.55 4.61 36.80
CA LYS A 38 -12.82 3.16 36.68
C LYS A 38 -14.30 2.81 36.95
N SER A 39 -14.89 3.42 37.98
CA SER A 39 -16.31 3.20 38.35
C SER A 39 -17.29 3.61 37.24
N THR A 40 -16.92 4.61 36.43
CA THR A 40 -17.73 5.08 35.31
C THR A 40 -17.69 4.07 34.16
N ILE A 41 -16.51 3.53 33.84
CA ILE A 41 -16.37 2.46 32.85
C ILE A 41 -17.14 1.20 33.27
N GLN A 42 -17.04 0.81 34.54
CA GLN A 42 -17.79 -0.32 35.08
C GLN A 42 -19.31 -0.12 34.93
N ARG A 43 -19.81 1.10 35.15
CA ARG A 43 -21.22 1.44 34.94
C ARG A 43 -21.61 1.34 33.47
N TYR A 44 -20.79 1.86 32.56
CA TYR A 44 -21.03 1.77 31.12
C TYR A 44 -21.13 0.32 30.63
N GLU A 45 -20.29 -0.58 31.15
CA GLU A 45 -20.32 -1.99 30.77
C GLU A 45 -21.43 -2.80 31.44
N ALA A 46 -21.88 -2.40 32.64
CA ALA A 46 -22.89 -3.13 33.40
C ALA A 46 -24.32 -2.64 33.14
N ASP A 47 -24.53 -1.33 33.20
CA ASP A 47 -25.85 -0.69 33.06
C ASP A 47 -26.11 -0.22 31.62
N GLY A 48 -25.06 -0.14 30.81
CA GLY A 48 -25.12 0.31 29.42
C GLY A 48 -24.90 1.80 29.22
N VAL A 49 -24.84 2.21 27.95
CA VAL A 49 -24.68 3.62 27.53
C VAL A 49 -25.78 3.94 26.53
N ASP A 50 -26.55 4.99 26.81
CA ASP A 50 -27.59 5.45 25.89
C ASP A 50 -26.95 5.87 24.53
N PRO A 51 -27.32 5.22 23.41
CA PRO A 51 -26.80 5.53 22.08
C PRO A 51 -26.98 6.99 21.66
N LYS A 52 -27.97 7.69 22.22
CA LYS A 52 -28.22 9.11 21.93
C LYS A 52 -27.21 10.04 22.56
N ARG A 53 -26.38 9.58 23.51
CA ARG A 53 -25.31 10.35 24.12
C ARG A 53 -24.08 10.37 23.22
N THR A 54 -24.19 11.03 22.08
CA THR A 54 -23.18 11.06 21.01
C THR A 54 -21.78 11.43 21.51
N MET A 55 -21.65 12.38 22.43
CA MET A 55 -20.35 12.74 23.02
C MET A 55 -19.66 11.57 23.74
N ILE A 56 -20.42 10.76 24.49
CA ILE A 56 -19.88 9.62 25.23
C ILE A 56 -19.57 8.48 24.28
N ILE A 57 -20.46 8.22 23.31
CA ILE A 57 -20.26 7.19 22.28
C ILE A 57 -19.02 7.49 21.45
N ASN A 58 -18.84 8.74 21.00
CA ASN A 58 -17.68 9.14 20.21
C ASN A 58 -16.38 9.00 21.02
N GLY A 59 -16.37 9.44 22.29
CA GLY A 59 -15.20 9.27 23.16
C GLY A 59 -14.86 7.80 23.44
N LEU A 60 -15.88 6.93 23.57
CA LEU A 60 -15.69 5.48 23.68
C LEU A 60 -15.14 4.90 22.38
N ALA A 61 -15.68 5.29 21.24
CA ALA A 61 -15.27 4.83 19.92
C ALA A 61 -13.79 5.15 19.66
N GLU A 62 -13.39 6.39 19.93
CA GLU A 62 -12.00 6.85 19.80
C GLU A 62 -11.06 6.08 20.73
N ALA A 63 -11.40 5.95 22.01
CA ALA A 63 -10.55 5.25 22.99
C ALA A 63 -10.41 3.75 22.73
N LEU A 64 -11.42 3.15 22.08
CA LEU A 64 -11.50 1.73 21.71
C LEU A 64 -11.12 1.46 20.25
N LEU A 65 -10.59 2.46 19.53
CA LEU A 65 -10.18 2.34 18.12
C LEU A 65 -11.27 1.63 17.29
N THR A 66 -12.48 2.15 17.37
CA THR A 66 -13.67 1.62 16.70
C THR A 66 -14.57 2.74 16.21
N THR A 67 -15.69 2.41 15.57
CA THR A 67 -16.63 3.39 15.02
C THR A 67 -17.84 3.59 15.96
N PRO A 68 -18.36 4.83 16.10
CA PRO A 68 -19.62 5.09 16.81
C PRO A 68 -20.79 4.27 16.24
N GLU A 69 -20.81 4.09 14.93
CA GLU A 69 -21.84 3.34 14.22
C GLU A 69 -21.83 1.87 14.63
N TRP A 70 -20.65 1.26 14.79
CA TRP A 70 -20.53 -0.09 15.32
C TRP A 70 -20.98 -0.16 16.78
N LEU A 71 -20.55 0.74 17.66
CA LEU A 71 -20.98 0.69 19.07
C LEU A 71 -22.51 0.78 19.23
N THR A 72 -23.17 1.51 18.35
CA THR A 72 -24.63 1.75 18.38
C THR A 72 -25.46 0.81 17.51
N GLY A 73 -24.82 -0.12 16.77
CA GLY A 73 -25.49 -1.09 15.90
C GLY A 73 -25.97 -0.54 14.55
N LEU A 74 -25.51 0.65 14.17
CA LEU A 74 -25.79 1.25 12.85
C LEU A 74 -24.87 0.68 11.74
N SER A 75 -23.74 0.06 12.12
CA SER A 75 -22.84 -0.67 11.22
C SER A 75 -22.34 -1.97 11.86
N GLU A 76 -21.95 -2.93 11.03
CA GLU A 76 -21.18 -4.10 11.46
C GLU A 76 -19.66 -3.89 11.32
N ASP A 77 -19.24 -2.80 10.69
CA ASP A 77 -17.83 -2.47 10.48
C ASP A 77 -17.20 -1.91 11.77
N LYS A 78 -16.43 -2.75 12.46
CA LYS A 78 -15.72 -2.41 13.72
C LYS A 78 -14.74 -1.25 13.56
N GLU A 79 -14.16 -1.08 12.39
CA GLU A 79 -13.13 -0.08 12.08
C GLU A 79 -13.48 0.57 10.75
N TYR A 80 -13.11 1.84 10.56
CA TYR A 80 -13.16 2.43 9.23
C TYR A 80 -12.12 1.69 8.37
N ASP A 81 -12.55 1.17 7.24
CA ASP A 81 -11.65 0.56 6.27
C ASP A 81 -10.65 1.64 5.82
N SER A 82 -9.41 1.53 6.30
CA SER A 82 -8.35 2.49 5.98
C SER A 82 -7.92 2.44 4.52
N ARG A 83 -8.36 1.41 3.78
CA ARG A 83 -8.00 1.24 2.39
C ARG A 83 -8.74 2.21 1.49
N THR A 84 -7.97 2.91 0.67
CA THR A 84 -8.46 3.80 -0.39
C THR A 84 -9.26 3.01 -1.42
N LEU A 85 -10.12 3.71 -2.18
CA LEU A 85 -10.80 3.11 -3.33
C LEU A 85 -9.81 2.52 -4.34
N CYS A 86 -8.68 3.22 -4.54
CA CYS A 86 -7.60 2.76 -5.39
C CYS A 86 -7.04 1.41 -4.93
N GLU A 87 -6.73 1.28 -3.63
CA GLU A 87 -6.20 0.04 -3.05
C GLU A 87 -7.18 -1.13 -3.22
N LYS A 88 -8.48 -0.90 -3.04
CA LYS A 88 -9.50 -1.94 -3.23
C LYS A 88 -9.59 -2.42 -4.67
N ASP A 89 -9.62 -1.49 -5.62
CA ASP A 89 -9.70 -1.81 -7.04
C ASP A 89 -8.43 -2.53 -7.52
N LEU A 90 -7.26 -2.12 -7.00
CA LEU A 90 -5.99 -2.80 -7.24
C LEU A 90 -5.98 -4.22 -6.64
N GLU A 91 -6.42 -4.40 -5.39
CA GLU A 91 -6.52 -5.71 -4.74
C GLU A 91 -7.42 -6.66 -5.54
N GLU A 92 -8.58 -6.18 -6.01
CA GLU A 92 -9.51 -6.98 -6.82
C GLU A 92 -8.88 -7.35 -8.17
N HIS A 93 -8.20 -6.40 -8.82
CA HIS A 93 -7.52 -6.65 -10.09
C HIS A 93 -6.39 -7.68 -9.94
N ILE A 94 -5.54 -7.52 -8.92
CA ILE A 94 -4.45 -8.45 -8.60
C ILE A 94 -5.00 -9.85 -8.33
N LYS A 95 -6.07 -9.94 -7.52
CA LYS A 95 -6.69 -11.23 -7.20
C LYS A 95 -7.23 -11.93 -8.44
N LYS A 96 -7.95 -11.21 -9.29
CA LYS A 96 -8.47 -11.76 -10.56
C LYS A 96 -7.36 -12.24 -11.48
N TYR A 97 -6.26 -11.49 -11.55
CA TYR A 97 -5.09 -11.87 -12.34
C TYR A 97 -4.46 -13.15 -11.78
N ILE A 98 -4.23 -13.23 -10.47
CA ILE A 98 -3.68 -14.43 -9.80
C ILE A 98 -4.57 -15.64 -10.06
N ASP A 99 -5.89 -15.53 -9.87
CA ASP A 99 -6.83 -16.64 -10.12
C ASP A 99 -6.75 -17.13 -11.57
N THR A 100 -6.64 -16.20 -12.53
CA THR A 100 -6.48 -16.53 -13.95
C THR A 100 -5.17 -17.27 -14.20
N VAL A 101 -4.07 -16.77 -13.64
CA VAL A 101 -2.75 -17.39 -13.77
C VAL A 101 -2.73 -18.79 -13.16
N SER A 102 -3.25 -18.95 -11.94
CA SER A 102 -3.29 -20.22 -11.21
C SER A 102 -4.14 -21.28 -11.90
N THR A 103 -5.19 -20.88 -12.62
CA THR A 103 -6.05 -21.79 -13.39
C THR A 103 -5.46 -22.18 -14.74
N VAL A 104 -4.72 -21.28 -15.39
CA VAL A 104 -4.06 -21.54 -16.68
C VAL A 104 -2.81 -22.41 -16.52
N VAL A 105 -2.06 -22.21 -15.43
CA VAL A 105 -0.82 -22.93 -15.17
C VAL A 105 -1.09 -24.13 -14.25
N ASN A 106 -1.35 -25.28 -14.87
CA ASN A 106 -1.54 -26.56 -14.16
C ASN A 106 -0.18 -27.17 -13.75
N GLY A 107 0.00 -27.41 -12.45
CA GLY A 107 1.15 -28.12 -11.86
C GLY A 107 2.05 -27.22 -11.00
N GLU A 108 2.39 -27.72 -9.80
CA GLU A 108 3.16 -27.01 -8.78
C GLU A 108 4.50 -26.42 -9.29
N PRO A 109 5.32 -27.12 -10.11
CA PRO A 109 6.57 -26.56 -10.62
C PRO A 109 6.38 -25.38 -11.57
N HIS A 110 5.35 -25.42 -12.43
CA HIS A 110 5.06 -24.34 -13.37
C HIS A 110 4.46 -23.12 -12.65
N GLN A 111 3.64 -23.34 -11.62
CA GLN A 111 3.12 -22.27 -10.77
C GLN A 111 4.25 -21.55 -10.02
N GLN A 112 5.19 -22.29 -9.45
CA GLN A 112 6.34 -21.72 -8.75
C GLN A 112 7.25 -20.92 -9.71
N LEU A 113 7.50 -21.45 -10.90
CA LEU A 113 8.30 -20.79 -11.93
C LEU A 113 7.65 -19.45 -12.35
N LEU A 114 6.35 -19.46 -12.67
CA LEU A 114 5.64 -18.25 -13.09
C LEU A 114 5.51 -17.23 -11.96
N THR A 115 5.24 -17.69 -10.73
CA THR A 115 5.19 -16.81 -9.55
C THR A 115 6.56 -16.13 -9.33
N THR A 116 7.66 -16.85 -9.57
CA THR A 116 9.00 -16.30 -9.48
C THR A 116 9.25 -15.24 -10.55
N PHE A 117 8.86 -15.46 -11.81
CA PHE A 117 8.96 -14.43 -12.85
C PHE A 117 8.14 -13.20 -12.54
N LEU A 118 6.90 -13.37 -12.08
CA LEU A 118 6.03 -12.26 -11.72
C LEU A 118 6.60 -11.44 -10.57
N GLY A 119 7.11 -12.10 -9.52
CA GLY A 119 7.81 -11.42 -8.43
C GLY A 119 9.00 -10.61 -8.95
N LYS A 120 9.83 -11.22 -9.81
CA LYS A 120 10.99 -10.55 -10.40
C LYS A 120 10.63 -9.38 -11.32
N MET A 121 9.49 -9.45 -12.03
CA MET A 121 8.95 -8.30 -12.77
C MET A 121 8.55 -7.17 -11.84
N ILE A 122 7.88 -7.47 -10.72
CA ILE A 122 7.47 -6.47 -9.72
C ILE A 122 8.70 -5.78 -9.11
N ASP A 123 9.75 -6.54 -8.79
CA ASP A 123 11.03 -6.00 -8.29
C ASP A 123 11.62 -5.01 -9.30
N LEU A 124 11.72 -5.38 -10.58
CA LEU A 124 12.22 -4.51 -11.65
C LEU A 124 11.36 -3.26 -11.87
N TYR A 125 10.03 -3.39 -11.83
CA TYR A 125 9.13 -2.24 -11.91
C TYR A 125 9.33 -1.29 -10.72
N SER A 126 9.59 -1.83 -9.54
CA SER A 126 9.87 -1.01 -8.35
C SER A 126 11.15 -0.21 -8.55
N VAL A 127 12.23 -0.84 -9.02
CA VAL A 127 13.48 -0.16 -9.37
C VAL A 127 13.25 0.94 -10.42
N LEU A 128 12.51 0.62 -11.49
CA LEU A 128 12.17 1.58 -12.55
C LEU A 128 11.44 2.82 -11.97
N CYS A 129 10.48 2.61 -11.07
CA CYS A 129 9.73 3.69 -10.42
C CYS A 129 10.62 4.58 -9.54
N TYR A 130 11.60 4.01 -8.83
CA TYR A 130 12.57 4.80 -8.06
C TYR A 130 13.41 5.70 -8.95
N HIS A 131 13.98 5.15 -10.02
CA HIS A 131 14.76 5.94 -10.98
C HIS A 131 13.91 7.03 -11.66
N PHE A 132 12.64 6.73 -11.93
CA PHE A 132 11.70 7.73 -12.46
C PHE A 132 11.48 8.85 -11.46
N SER A 133 11.29 8.52 -10.18
CA SER A 133 11.15 9.51 -9.11
C SER A 133 12.39 10.39 -8.98
N ASP A 134 13.59 9.81 -9.03
CA ASP A 134 14.86 10.56 -9.00
C ASP A 134 14.97 11.53 -10.18
N ALA A 135 14.63 11.05 -11.38
CA ALA A 135 14.64 11.88 -12.59
C ALA A 135 13.66 13.05 -12.45
N MET A 136 12.45 12.80 -11.94
CA MET A 136 11.45 13.85 -11.71
C MET A 136 11.91 14.86 -10.66
N ALA A 137 12.49 14.40 -9.54
CA ALA A 137 13.04 15.28 -8.52
C ALA A 137 14.17 16.16 -9.07
N GLU A 138 15.05 15.62 -9.92
CA GLU A 138 16.10 16.41 -10.57
C GLU A 138 15.54 17.42 -11.57
N VAL A 139 14.52 17.04 -12.34
CA VAL A 139 13.82 17.95 -13.25
C VAL A 139 13.17 19.10 -12.48
N ASP A 140 12.54 18.82 -11.34
CA ASP A 140 11.97 19.85 -10.48
C ASP A 140 13.05 20.78 -9.91
N ARG A 141 14.19 20.24 -9.44
CA ARG A 141 15.34 21.05 -8.99
C ARG A 141 15.83 21.99 -10.09
N VAL A 142 16.03 21.49 -11.31
CA VAL A 142 16.44 22.28 -12.48
C VAL A 142 15.38 23.34 -12.83
N ALA A 143 14.10 23.00 -12.69
CA ALA A 143 12.99 23.91 -12.92
C ALA A 143 12.87 25.01 -11.85
N GLU A 144 13.50 24.88 -10.69
CA GLU A 144 13.52 25.90 -9.63
C GLU A 144 14.78 26.79 -9.65
N ASP A 145 15.85 26.39 -10.36
CA ASP A 145 17.11 27.15 -10.42
C ASP A 145 17.01 28.39 -11.35
N GLU A 146 16.86 29.56 -10.74
CA GLU A 146 16.78 30.85 -11.45
C GLU A 146 18.06 31.25 -12.19
N GLY A 147 19.25 30.87 -11.69
CA GLY A 147 20.53 31.17 -12.32
C GLY A 147 20.76 30.34 -13.58
N LEU A 148 20.37 29.06 -13.51
CA LEU A 148 20.35 28.17 -14.66
C LEU A 148 19.32 28.64 -15.69
N LYS A 149 18.09 28.99 -15.30
CA LYS A 149 17.08 29.57 -16.21
C LYS A 149 17.61 30.79 -16.95
N GLN A 150 18.29 31.70 -16.24
CA GLN A 150 18.88 32.90 -16.85
C GLN A 150 19.98 32.54 -17.86
N SER A 151 20.80 31.53 -17.54
CA SER A 151 21.84 31.02 -18.44
C SER A 151 21.26 30.35 -19.69
N LEU A 152 20.23 29.51 -19.55
CA LEU A 152 19.55 28.86 -20.67
C LEU A 152 18.92 29.87 -21.63
N ARG A 153 18.29 30.92 -21.09
CA ARG A 153 17.78 32.04 -21.90
C ARG A 153 18.90 32.77 -22.65
N ARG A 154 20.04 32.98 -22.00
CA ARG A 154 21.20 33.67 -22.60
C ARG A 154 21.79 32.90 -23.79
N TYR A 155 21.77 31.57 -23.74
CA TYR A 155 22.33 30.69 -24.79
C TYR A 155 21.26 30.08 -25.72
N ALA A 156 19.99 30.48 -25.59
CA ALA A 156 18.85 29.94 -26.34
C ALA A 156 18.75 28.40 -26.28
N ILE A 157 19.07 27.81 -25.13
CA ILE A 157 18.93 26.36 -24.90
C ILE A 157 17.50 26.08 -24.43
N GLU A 158 16.80 25.17 -25.11
CA GLU A 158 15.48 24.73 -24.69
C GLU A 158 15.55 23.90 -23.40
N SER A 159 14.77 24.28 -22.39
CA SER A 159 14.73 23.56 -21.11
C SER A 159 14.28 22.10 -21.26
N GLY A 160 13.42 21.82 -22.26
CA GLY A 160 12.98 20.47 -22.58
C GLY A 160 14.14 19.52 -22.95
N ALA A 161 15.18 20.03 -23.61
CA ALA A 161 16.35 19.23 -23.98
C ALA A 161 17.20 18.82 -22.76
N ILE A 162 17.10 19.55 -21.64
CA ILE A 162 17.78 19.20 -20.39
C ILE A 162 16.96 18.16 -19.63
N THR A 163 15.64 18.37 -19.54
CA THR A 163 14.71 17.39 -18.97
C THR A 163 14.84 16.03 -19.65
N GLU A 164 14.88 15.99 -20.99
CA GLU A 164 15.06 14.77 -21.76
C GLU A 164 16.40 14.08 -21.46
N ARG A 165 17.50 14.85 -21.34
CA ARG A 165 18.82 14.30 -21.00
C ARG A 165 18.89 13.74 -19.59
N VAL A 166 18.29 14.42 -18.61
CA VAL A 166 18.19 13.93 -17.23
C VAL A 166 17.40 12.63 -17.20
N TYR A 167 16.23 12.63 -17.85
CA TYR A 167 15.40 11.44 -17.96
C TYR A 167 16.14 10.27 -18.60
N HIS A 168 16.77 10.50 -19.76
CA HIS A 168 17.51 9.45 -20.47
C HIS A 168 18.64 8.89 -19.62
N LYS A 169 19.44 9.77 -18.99
CA LYS A 169 20.55 9.36 -18.14
C LYS A 169 20.10 8.51 -16.94
N GLU A 170 19.00 8.87 -16.29
CA GLU A 170 18.53 8.16 -15.10
C GLU A 170 17.75 6.88 -15.43
N MET A 171 17.07 6.84 -16.58
CA MET A 171 16.13 5.76 -16.94
C MET A 171 16.69 4.73 -17.94
N GLU A 172 17.78 5.04 -18.65
CA GLU A 172 18.33 4.15 -19.69
C GLU A 172 18.66 2.76 -19.13
N ALA A 173 19.42 2.68 -18.04
CA ALA A 173 19.81 1.41 -17.44
C ALA A 173 18.61 0.59 -16.90
N PRO A 174 17.70 1.15 -16.06
CA PRO A 174 16.51 0.42 -15.61
C PRO A 174 15.61 -0.08 -16.74
N ILE A 175 15.44 0.71 -17.82
CA ILE A 175 14.67 0.29 -18.99
C ILE A 175 15.36 -0.87 -19.70
N GLU A 176 16.68 -0.81 -19.85
CA GLU A 176 17.45 -1.87 -20.50
C GLU A 176 17.46 -3.17 -19.68
N ASP A 177 17.53 -3.09 -18.35
CA ASP A 177 17.37 -4.25 -17.47
C ASP A 177 16.01 -4.92 -17.67
N MET A 178 14.94 -4.12 -17.74
CA MET A 178 13.60 -4.64 -17.96
C MET A 178 13.44 -5.30 -19.34
N LYS A 179 14.01 -4.70 -20.40
CA LYS A 179 14.02 -5.30 -21.74
C LYS A 179 14.78 -6.62 -21.74
N ARG A 180 16.02 -6.63 -21.21
CA ARG A 180 16.86 -7.83 -21.15
C ARG A 180 16.20 -8.96 -20.36
N PHE A 181 15.49 -8.62 -19.29
CA PHE A 181 14.73 -9.59 -18.51
C PHE A 181 13.55 -10.16 -19.32
N LEU A 182 12.75 -9.32 -19.99
CA LEU A 182 11.62 -9.76 -20.80
C LEU A 182 12.05 -10.58 -22.03
N ASP A 183 13.11 -10.15 -22.72
CA ASP A 183 13.73 -10.90 -23.82
C ASP A 183 14.25 -12.24 -23.31
N GLY A 184 14.87 -12.24 -22.13
CA GLY A 184 15.33 -13.47 -21.48
C GLY A 184 14.20 -14.47 -21.22
N ILE A 185 13.04 -14.00 -20.75
CA ILE A 185 11.83 -14.84 -20.57
C ILE A 185 11.36 -15.44 -21.89
N LEU A 186 11.37 -14.67 -22.98
CA LEU A 186 10.95 -15.13 -24.30
C LEU A 186 11.79 -16.30 -24.80
N HIS A 187 13.09 -16.34 -24.45
CA HIS A 187 14.04 -17.33 -24.94
C HIS A 187 14.27 -18.54 -24.02
N ILE A 188 13.52 -18.67 -22.92
CA ILE A 188 13.68 -19.80 -21.96
C ILE A 188 13.39 -21.16 -22.61
N TYR A 189 12.51 -21.21 -23.61
CA TYR A 189 12.11 -22.44 -24.30
C TYR A 189 12.84 -22.68 -25.63
N ASP A 190 13.80 -21.83 -25.99
CA ASP A 190 14.52 -21.95 -27.26
C ASP A 190 15.62 -23.02 -27.12
N GLU A 191 15.37 -24.23 -27.62
CA GLU A 191 16.31 -25.37 -27.57
C GLU A 191 17.59 -25.17 -28.45
N GLY A 192 17.80 -23.96 -28.98
CA GLY A 192 18.88 -23.57 -29.90
C GLY A 192 19.91 -22.58 -29.34
N ARG A 193 20.58 -21.85 -30.26
CA ARG A 193 21.78 -20.99 -30.01
C ARG A 193 21.56 -19.79 -29.06
N THR A 194 20.33 -19.58 -28.61
CA THR A 194 19.83 -18.43 -27.82
C THR A 194 19.30 -18.86 -26.44
N ALA A 195 19.59 -20.07 -25.98
CA ALA A 195 19.17 -20.55 -24.67
C ALA A 195 19.71 -19.65 -23.53
N VAL A 196 18.81 -18.97 -22.83
CA VAL A 196 19.13 -18.13 -21.66
C VAL A 196 19.02 -18.98 -20.39
N LYS A 197 20.05 -18.93 -19.53
CA LYS A 197 20.01 -19.63 -18.23
C LYS A 197 19.19 -18.81 -17.23
N MET A 198 18.38 -19.50 -16.44
CA MET A 198 17.60 -18.90 -15.35
C MET A 198 18.43 -18.06 -14.37
N GLY A 199 19.66 -18.50 -14.07
CA GLY A 199 20.57 -17.77 -13.18
C GLY A 199 21.00 -16.41 -13.75
N ASP A 200 21.23 -16.33 -15.06
CA ASP A 200 21.64 -15.08 -15.73
C ASP A 200 20.46 -14.08 -15.73
N LEU A 201 19.24 -14.58 -15.90
CA LEU A 201 18.02 -13.78 -15.85
C LEU A 201 17.76 -13.19 -14.45
N PHE A 202 17.92 -13.99 -13.39
CA PHE A 202 17.77 -13.49 -12.02
C PHE A 202 18.92 -12.57 -11.60
N GLY A 203 20.11 -12.73 -12.19
CA GLY A 203 21.23 -11.82 -12.02
C GLY A 203 20.90 -10.38 -12.41
N ILE A 204 20.11 -10.18 -13.48
CA ILE A 204 19.68 -8.83 -13.92
C ILE A 204 18.95 -8.08 -12.79
N VAL A 205 18.02 -8.76 -12.11
CA VAL A 205 17.25 -8.14 -11.03
C VAL A 205 18.14 -7.81 -9.83
N ALA A 206 18.99 -8.76 -9.42
CA ALA A 206 19.91 -8.55 -8.31
C ALA A 206 20.91 -7.40 -8.57
N GLU A 207 21.41 -7.29 -9.80
CA GLU A 207 22.28 -6.18 -10.21
C GLU A 207 21.55 -4.84 -10.24
N ALA A 208 20.28 -4.82 -10.68
CA ALA A 208 19.45 -3.61 -10.68
C ALA A 208 19.16 -3.12 -9.25
N GLU A 209 18.81 -4.03 -8.35
CA GLU A 209 18.60 -3.73 -6.92
C GLU A 209 19.91 -3.23 -6.26
N ALA A 210 21.05 -3.85 -6.56
CA ALA A 210 22.35 -3.42 -6.03
C ALA A 210 22.70 -2.00 -6.49
N ARG A 211 22.48 -1.66 -7.76
CA ARG A 211 22.69 -0.30 -8.28
C ARG A 211 21.80 0.73 -7.59
N LEU A 212 20.55 0.36 -7.28
CA LEU A 212 19.64 1.24 -6.55
C LEU A 212 20.12 1.45 -5.10
N ALA A 213 20.53 0.38 -4.42
CA ALA A 213 21.04 0.47 -3.05
C ALA A 213 22.35 1.30 -2.93
N GLU A 214 23.18 1.32 -3.96
CA GLU A 214 24.38 2.18 -4.01
C GLU A 214 24.08 3.69 -4.13
N LYS A 215 22.84 4.06 -4.52
CA LYS A 215 22.40 5.47 -4.60
C LYS A 215 21.85 6.01 -3.27
N GLU A 216 21.46 5.14 -2.34
CA GLU A 216 20.94 5.50 -1.01
C GLU A 216 22.07 5.86 -0.01
#